data_AF-A0A6C1SU11-F1
#
_entry.id   AF-A0A6C1SU11-F1
#
_cell.length_a   1.000
_cell.length_b   1.000
_cell.length_c   1.000
_cell.angle_alpha   90.00
_cell.angle_beta   90.00
_cell.angle_gamma   90.00
#
_symmetry.space_group_name_H-M   'P 1'
#
loop_
_entity.id
_entity.type
_entity.pdbx_description
1 polymer ?
#
loop_
_entity_poly.entity_id
_entity_poly.type
_entity_poly.pdbx_seq_one_letter_code
_entity_poly.pdbx_strand_id
1 'polypeptide(L)'
;MPAPAAPSACGTPVSPHVPATGSAPALCIDPKGSLGGAERVHVIARKGFGQDHPEVLGFLARLHLPLDELQEAMYEATQTSYEEAAAAYIENNPARIEYWVSGEIQ
;
A
#
# COMPACT_ATOMS: atom_id res chain seq x y z
N MET A 1 3.33 40.78 -20.48
CA MET A 1 3.48 39.84 -19.34
C MET A 1 2.71 38.58 -19.71
N PRO A 2 3.36 37.43 -19.94
CA PRO A 2 2.63 36.20 -20.20
C PRO A 2 1.87 35.78 -18.94
N ALA A 3 0.63 35.33 -19.10
CA ALA A 3 -0.19 34.78 -18.03
C ALA A 3 0.53 33.58 -17.38
N PRO A 4 0.41 33.37 -16.06
CA PRO A 4 0.95 32.16 -15.44
C PRO A 4 0.29 30.94 -16.05
N ALA A 5 1.11 29.95 -16.43
CA ALA A 5 0.64 28.65 -16.87
C ALA A 5 -0.34 28.10 -15.81
N ALA A 6 -1.50 27.61 -16.26
CA ALA A 6 -2.45 26.93 -15.39
C ALA A 6 -1.70 25.84 -14.59
N PRO A 7 -1.87 25.75 -13.27
CA PRO A 7 -1.18 24.73 -12.50
C PRO A 7 -1.65 23.38 -13.02
N SER A 8 -0.70 22.56 -13.48
CA SER A 8 -0.90 21.13 -13.69
C SER A 8 -1.66 20.59 -12.49
N ALA A 9 -2.78 19.91 -12.73
CA ALA A 9 -3.74 19.55 -11.70
C ALA A 9 -3.06 18.85 -10.50
N CYS A 10 -2.89 19.58 -9.40
CA CYS A 10 -2.44 19.03 -8.13
C CYS A 10 -3.56 18.17 -7.56
N GLY A 11 -3.41 16.85 -7.61
CA GLY A 11 -4.29 15.92 -6.89
C GLY A 11 -3.96 15.87 -5.39
N THR A 12 -4.84 15.32 -4.57
CA THR A 12 -4.52 15.01 -3.16
C THR A 12 -3.45 13.93 -3.12
N PRO A 13 -2.27 14.19 -2.54
CA PRO A 13 -1.15 13.25 -2.59
C PRO A 13 -1.29 12.19 -1.49
N VAL A 14 -1.85 11.03 -1.83
CA VAL A 14 -1.81 9.83 -0.97
C VAL A 14 -1.10 8.72 -1.74
N SER A 15 -0.01 8.20 -1.18
CA SER A 15 0.76 7.07 -1.72
C SER A 15 0.71 5.89 -0.74
N PRO A 16 0.50 4.66 -1.21
CA PRO A 16 0.30 4.26 -2.60
C PRO A 16 -1.14 4.50 -3.10
N HIS A 17 -1.29 4.93 -4.36
CA HIS A 17 -2.56 5.04 -5.08
C HIS A 17 -2.29 4.87 -6.58
N VAL A 18 -3.11 4.07 -7.28
CA VAL A 18 -3.01 3.91 -8.74
C VAL A 18 -4.12 4.72 -9.41
N PRO A 19 -3.79 5.80 -10.13
CA PRO A 19 -4.79 6.63 -10.80
C PRO A 19 -5.36 5.91 -12.02
N ALA A 20 -6.65 6.13 -12.31
CA ALA A 20 -7.34 5.54 -13.46
C ALA A 20 -6.69 5.87 -14.82
N THR A 21 -5.90 6.93 -14.90
CA THR A 21 -5.13 7.36 -16.09
C THR A 21 -3.76 6.69 -16.23
N GLY A 22 -3.38 5.77 -15.32
CA GLY A 22 -2.12 5.01 -15.36
C GLY A 22 -0.85 5.84 -15.09
N SER A 23 -0.96 7.16 -14.93
CA SER A 23 0.14 8.06 -14.57
C SER A 23 -0.24 8.90 -13.35
N ALA A 24 0.61 8.87 -12.33
CA ALA A 24 0.44 9.68 -11.12
C ALA A 24 0.59 11.17 -11.45
N PRO A 25 -0.32 12.05 -10.99
CA PRO A 25 -0.09 13.48 -11.04
C PRO A 25 1.15 13.82 -10.21
N ALA A 26 1.94 14.79 -10.65
CA ALA A 26 3.10 15.25 -9.90
C ALA A 26 2.67 15.73 -8.50
N LEU A 27 3.40 15.25 -7.48
CA LEU A 27 3.21 15.70 -6.09
C LEU A 27 3.61 17.17 -5.98
N CYS A 28 2.72 18.00 -5.45
CA CYS A 28 2.98 19.43 -5.28
C CYS A 28 3.87 19.66 -4.05
N ILE A 29 4.87 20.54 -4.19
CA ILE A 29 5.77 20.92 -3.09
C ILE A 29 4.91 21.49 -1.95
N ASP A 30 5.02 20.92 -0.75
CA ASP A 30 4.31 21.39 0.46
C ASP A 30 5.27 22.16 1.38
N PRO A 31 5.49 23.46 1.14
CA PRO A 31 6.42 24.26 1.93
C PRO A 31 5.97 24.49 3.38
N LYS A 32 4.70 24.22 3.69
CA LYS A 32 4.13 24.38 5.04
C LYS A 32 4.02 23.06 5.80
N GLY A 33 4.31 21.92 5.15
CA GLY A 33 4.17 20.59 5.75
C GLY A 33 2.75 20.27 6.22
N SER A 34 1.75 20.91 5.61
CA SER A 34 0.34 20.78 5.99
C SER A 34 -0.30 19.45 5.57
N LEU A 35 0.30 18.72 4.64
CA LEU A 35 -0.22 17.46 4.08
C LEU A 35 0.23 16.21 4.85
N GLY A 36 1.06 16.37 5.88
CA GLY A 36 1.68 15.25 6.57
C GLY A 36 2.96 14.76 5.88
N GLY A 37 3.78 14.04 6.63
CA GLY A 37 5.04 13.48 6.15
C GLY A 37 4.89 12.03 5.68
N ALA A 38 5.93 11.21 5.87
CA ALA A 38 5.83 9.78 5.67
C ALA A 38 4.87 9.17 6.72
N GLU A 39 3.76 8.62 6.25
CA GLU A 39 2.76 7.93 7.07
C GLU A 39 2.87 6.41 6.91
N ARG A 40 2.21 5.65 7.80
CA ARG A 40 2.23 4.19 7.81
C ARG A 40 0.82 3.63 7.85
N VAL A 41 0.61 2.51 7.16
CA VAL A 41 -0.62 1.73 7.26
C VAL A 41 -0.50 0.78 8.44
N HIS A 42 -1.50 0.81 9.33
CA HIS A 42 -1.54 -0.01 10.53
C HIS A 42 -2.75 -0.95 10.50
N VAL A 43 -2.52 -2.22 10.83
CA VAL A 43 -3.61 -3.16 11.08
C VAL A 43 -4.17 -2.91 12.48
N ILE A 44 -5.47 -2.63 12.56
CA ILE A 44 -6.18 -2.39 13.82
C ILE A 44 -7.30 -3.43 13.94
N ALA A 45 -7.32 -4.16 15.06
CA ALA A 45 -8.34 -5.16 15.36
C ALA A 45 -9.25 -4.72 16.51
N ARG A 46 -10.45 -5.32 16.61
CA ARG A 46 -11.38 -5.06 17.72
C ARG A 46 -10.78 -5.53 19.05
N LYS A 47 -11.21 -4.91 20.15
CA LYS A 47 -10.87 -5.39 21.50
C LYS A 47 -11.33 -6.85 21.67
N GLY A 48 -10.47 -7.67 22.28
CA GLY A 48 -10.70 -9.11 22.47
C GLY A 48 -10.35 -9.98 21.26
N PHE A 49 -10.08 -9.41 20.08
CA PHE A 49 -9.79 -10.20 18.86
C PHE A 49 -8.62 -11.18 19.04
N GLY A 50 -7.56 -10.78 19.75
CA GLY A 50 -6.42 -11.66 20.02
C GLY A 50 -6.73 -12.85 20.91
N GLN A 51 -7.75 -12.75 21.77
CA GLN A 51 -8.20 -13.85 22.61
C GLN A 51 -9.08 -14.81 21.81
N ASP A 52 -9.94 -14.26 20.96
CA ASP A 52 -10.85 -15.05 20.11
C ASP A 52 -10.11 -15.77 18.98
N HIS A 53 -9.08 -15.12 18.39
CA HIS A 53 -8.36 -15.58 17.21
C HIS A 53 -6.84 -15.33 17.33
N PRO A 54 -6.13 -16.05 18.21
CA PRO A 54 -4.69 -15.85 18.43
C PRO A 54 -3.83 -16.14 17.19
N GLU A 55 -4.19 -17.13 16.38
CA GLU A 55 -3.47 -17.50 15.16
C GLU A 55 -3.55 -16.40 14.09
N VAL A 56 -4.77 -15.89 13.85
CA VAL A 56 -5.00 -14.79 12.90
C VAL A 56 -4.34 -13.50 13.37
N LEU A 57 -4.35 -13.23 14.68
CA LEU A 57 -3.61 -12.10 15.23
C LEU A 57 -2.11 -12.22 14.94
N GLY A 58 -1.54 -13.43 15.09
CA GLY A 58 -0.15 -13.68 14.73
C GLY A 58 0.13 -13.31 13.29
N PHE A 59 -0.69 -13.78 12.35
CA PHE A 59 -0.58 -13.42 10.94
C PHE A 59 -0.65 -11.90 10.71
N LEU A 60 -1.69 -11.25 11.23
CA LEU A 60 -1.91 -9.81 11.08
C LEU A 60 -0.79 -8.97 11.70
N ALA A 61 -0.17 -9.45 12.78
CA ALA A 61 0.95 -8.78 13.43
C ALA A 61 2.25 -8.85 12.62
N ARG A 62 2.40 -9.86 11.77
CA ARG A 62 3.57 -10.06 10.90
C ARG A 62 3.37 -9.49 9.50
N LEU A 63 2.12 -9.17 9.11
CA LEU A 63 1.79 -8.60 7.82
C LEU A 63 2.49 -7.25 7.64
N HIS A 64 3.46 -7.23 6.73
CA HIS A 64 4.20 -6.04 6.36
C HIS A 64 4.52 -6.11 4.87
N LEU A 65 4.05 -5.11 4.12
CA LEU A 65 4.26 -4.96 2.69
C LEU A 65 5.12 -3.73 2.43
N PRO A 66 6.29 -3.86 1.77
CA PRO A 66 7.05 -2.73 1.26
C PRO A 66 6.21 -1.92 0.29
N LEU A 67 6.43 -0.59 0.28
CA LEU A 67 5.64 0.34 -0.52
C LEU A 67 5.75 0.04 -2.02
N ASP A 68 6.96 -0.22 -2.52
CA ASP A 68 7.22 -0.43 -3.94
C ASP A 68 6.48 -1.68 -4.47
N GLU A 69 6.52 -2.76 -3.69
CA GLU A 69 5.81 -4.01 -4.03
C GLU A 69 4.30 -3.86 -3.96
N LEU A 70 3.78 -3.09 -2.99
CA LEU A 70 2.36 -2.79 -2.92
C LEU A 70 1.91 -1.95 -4.12
N GLN A 71 2.72 -0.98 -4.56
CA GLN A 71 2.45 -0.20 -5.78
C GLN A 71 2.43 -1.06 -7.03
N GLU A 72 3.39 -1.98 -7.16
CA GLU A 72 3.46 -2.94 -8.27
C GLU A 72 2.23 -3.85 -8.30
N ALA A 73 1.87 -4.45 -7.16
CA ALA A 73 0.69 -5.30 -7.06
C ALA A 73 -0.61 -4.54 -7.35
N MET A 74 -0.73 -3.28 -6.90
CA MET A 74 -1.87 -2.43 -7.24
C MET A 74 -1.90 -2.09 -8.74
N TYR A 75 -0.74 -1.89 -9.37
CA TYR A 75 -0.65 -1.64 -10.81
C TYR A 75 -1.06 -2.87 -11.62
N GLU A 76 -0.52 -4.04 -11.30
CA GLU A 76 -0.93 -5.32 -11.87
C GLU A 76 -2.44 -5.53 -11.78
N ALA A 77 -3.03 -5.26 -10.60
CA ALA A 77 -4.48 -5.37 -10.38
C ALA A 77 -5.32 -4.44 -11.28
N THR A 78 -4.76 -3.33 -11.78
CA THR A 78 -5.45 -2.47 -12.76
C THR A 78 -5.43 -3.03 -14.17
N GLN A 79 -4.45 -3.89 -14.49
CA GLN A 79 -4.33 -4.54 -15.80
C GLN A 79 -5.07 -5.89 -15.83
N THR A 80 -5.15 -6.57 -14.68
CA THR A 80 -5.78 -7.88 -14.52
C THR A 80 -7.01 -7.77 -13.60
N SER A 81 -6.93 -8.33 -12.40
CA SER A 81 -7.92 -8.27 -11.33
C SER A 81 -7.21 -8.30 -9.97
N TYR A 82 -7.88 -7.85 -8.92
CA TYR A 82 -7.31 -7.88 -7.56
C TYR A 82 -7.00 -9.30 -7.08
N GLU A 83 -7.79 -10.29 -7.51
CA GLU A 83 -7.59 -11.69 -7.13
C GLU A 83 -6.36 -12.27 -7.81
N GLU A 84 -6.20 -12.02 -9.12
CA GLU A 84 -5.02 -12.48 -9.88
C GLU A 84 -3.73 -11.80 -9.39
N ALA A 85 -3.76 -10.49 -9.14
CA ALA A 85 -2.60 -9.78 -8.60
C ALA A 85 -2.21 -10.28 -7.20
N ALA A 86 -3.19 -10.58 -6.33
CA ALA A 86 -2.93 -11.16 -5.02
C ALA A 86 -2.35 -12.58 -5.12
N ALA A 87 -2.89 -13.42 -6.03
CA ALA A 87 -2.37 -14.76 -6.26
C ALA A 87 -0.93 -14.72 -6.78
N ALA A 88 -0.65 -13.88 -7.78
CA ALA A 88 0.70 -13.67 -8.31
C ALA A 88 1.67 -13.17 -7.23
N TYR A 89 1.21 -12.27 -6.34
CA TYR A 89 2.03 -11.79 -5.23
C TYR A 89 2.41 -12.94 -4.28
N ILE A 90 1.46 -13.81 -3.94
CA ILE A 90 1.68 -14.98 -3.09
C ILE A 90 2.69 -15.94 -3.73
N GLU A 91 2.52 -16.24 -5.03
CA GLU A 91 3.41 -17.13 -5.78
C GLU A 91 4.84 -16.60 -5.88
N ASN A 92 5.00 -15.29 -6.04
CA ASN A 92 6.31 -14.65 -6.19
C ASN A 92 7.02 -14.40 -4.85
N ASN A 93 6.31 -14.46 -3.72
CA ASN A 93 6.87 -14.14 -2.39
C ASN A 93 6.70 -15.27 -1.36
N PRO A 94 6.98 -16.55 -1.69
CA PRO A 94 6.61 -17.69 -0.86
C PRO A 94 7.25 -17.64 0.53
N ALA A 95 8.52 -17.23 0.64
CA ALA A 95 9.22 -17.11 1.92
C ALA A 95 8.57 -16.07 2.86
N ARG A 96 8.06 -14.97 2.31
CA ARG A 96 7.38 -13.94 3.10
C ARG A 96 5.99 -14.40 3.54
N ILE A 97 5.24 -15.02 2.64
CA ILE A 97 3.92 -15.59 2.97
C ILE A 97 4.07 -16.65 4.05
N GLU A 98 5.06 -17.53 3.93
CA GLU A 98 5.37 -18.53 4.95
C GLU A 98 5.68 -17.87 6.29
N TYR A 99 6.54 -16.84 6.32
CA TYR A 99 6.82 -16.09 7.54
C TYR A 99 5.56 -15.48 8.17
N TRP A 100 4.63 -14.94 7.37
CA TRP A 100 3.36 -14.43 7.90
C TRP A 100 2.49 -15.52 8.51
N VAL A 101 2.56 -16.76 8.02
CA VAL A 101 1.75 -17.88 8.52
C VAL A 101 2.45 -18.56 9.71
N SER A 102 3.67 -19.08 9.53
CA SER A 102 4.39 -19.87 10.53
C SER A 102 5.15 -19.04 11.55
N GLY A 103 5.78 -17.95 11.12
CA GLY A 103 6.51 -17.01 12.00
C GLY A 103 7.97 -17.39 12.16
N GLU A 104 8.37 -18.41 11.41
CA GLU A 104 9.73 -18.88 11.30
C GLU A 104 10.43 -18.08 10.20
N ILE A 105 11.58 -17.52 10.53
CA ILE A 105 12.47 -16.91 9.54
C ILE A 105 13.38 -18.04 9.05
N GLN A 106 13.26 -18.38 7.76
CA GLN A 106 14.14 -19.35 7.11
C GLN A 106 15.50 -18.72 6.77
#